data_AF-A0A9Q0AMP6-F1
#
_entry.id   AF-A0A9Q0AMP6-F1
#
_cell.length_a   1.000
_cell.length_b   1.000
_cell.length_c   1.000
_cell.angle_alpha   90.00
_cell.angle_beta   90.00
_cell.angle_gamma   90.00
#
_symmetry.space_group_name_H-M   'P 1'
#
loop_
_entity.id
_entity.type
_entity.pdbx_description
1 polymer ?
#
loop_
_entity_poly.entity_id
_entity_poly.type
_entity_poly.pdbx_seq_one_letter_code
_entity_poly.pdbx_strand_id
1 'polypeptide(L)'
;MTFASVSDSERNVDQEASPKGGPKSKQSPKEPPAAELTSIHLDGEIDENVKIYDTCDDVRRKITGHVKDSTQAAFARELSQMMPHTRINATHVGRFQKMKGPRAGGHNPVFYAAYVYFEKLRIKQGKKKSAKREQMEEHWEEKGGFPREGSHNIYILTKPGQHWTFDAMGKPKMVGQGRPGGG
;
A
#
# COMPACT_ATOMS: atom_id res chain seq x y z
N MET A 1 0.54 -23.69 -71.86
CA MET A 1 1.45 -22.55 -72.08
C MET A 1 1.22 -21.54 -70.97
N THR A 2 2.25 -21.34 -70.17
CA THR A 2 2.42 -20.37 -69.07
C THR A 2 2.44 -18.94 -69.62
N PHE A 3 2.00 -17.95 -68.83
CA PHE A 3 2.59 -16.61 -68.60
C PHE A 3 1.57 -15.80 -67.76
N ALA A 4 1.81 -15.51 -66.49
CA ALA A 4 2.63 -14.42 -65.92
C ALA A 4 1.84 -13.12 -65.68
N SER A 5 1.48 -12.92 -64.40
CA SER A 5 1.85 -11.80 -63.50
C SER A 5 1.79 -10.32 -63.96
N VAL A 6 1.15 -9.53 -63.07
CA VAL A 6 1.46 -8.16 -62.59
C VAL A 6 0.49 -7.01 -62.98
N SER A 7 -0.14 -6.47 -61.91
CA SER A 7 -0.58 -5.08 -61.60
C SER A 7 -1.57 -4.37 -62.55
N ASP A 8 -2.48 -3.49 -62.11
CA ASP A 8 -2.51 -2.58 -60.95
C ASP A 8 -3.98 -2.11 -60.72
N SER A 9 -4.19 -1.21 -59.75
CA SER A 9 -5.37 -0.33 -59.55
C SER A 9 -6.47 -0.76 -58.56
N GLU A 10 -6.24 -0.33 -57.32
CA GLU A 10 -7.11 0.48 -56.45
C GLU A 10 -8.63 0.24 -56.49
N ARG A 11 -9.19 -0.28 -55.38
CA ARG A 11 -10.55 0.05 -54.93
C ARG A 11 -10.63 0.14 -53.40
N ASN A 12 -10.98 1.35 -52.97
CA ASN A 12 -11.34 1.82 -51.65
C ASN A 12 -12.69 1.20 -51.21
N VAL A 13 -12.77 0.67 -49.98
CA VAL A 13 -14.04 0.39 -49.27
C VAL A 13 -13.82 0.71 -47.78
N ASP A 14 -14.26 1.90 -47.40
CA ASP A 14 -15.08 2.21 -46.22
C ASP A 14 -14.85 1.39 -44.93
N GLN A 15 -14.05 1.95 -44.02
CA GLN A 15 -14.17 1.67 -42.59
C GLN A 15 -14.94 2.80 -41.91
N GLU A 16 -16.21 2.54 -41.66
CA GLU A 16 -17.09 3.36 -40.83
C GLU A 16 -16.76 3.19 -39.34
N ALA A 17 -16.87 4.29 -38.62
CA ALA A 17 -16.38 4.50 -37.27
C ALA A 17 -17.25 3.87 -36.17
N SER A 18 -16.62 3.57 -35.02
CA SER A 18 -17.29 3.64 -33.71
C SER A 18 -16.26 3.93 -32.60
N PRO A 19 -16.42 5.03 -31.84
CA PRO A 19 -15.39 5.48 -30.89
C PRO A 19 -15.55 4.79 -29.53
N LYS A 20 -14.56 3.98 -29.14
CA LYS A 20 -14.37 3.61 -27.73
C LYS A 20 -13.26 4.45 -27.13
N GLY A 21 -13.65 5.58 -26.54
CA GLY A 21 -12.79 6.41 -25.72
C GLY A 21 -12.25 5.58 -24.55
N GLY A 22 -10.98 5.20 -24.63
CA GLY A 22 -10.24 4.66 -23.50
C GLY A 22 -10.10 5.74 -22.40
N PRO A 23 -10.08 5.35 -21.12
CA PRO A 23 -9.98 6.30 -20.03
C PRO A 23 -8.62 7.01 -20.09
N LYS A 24 -8.68 8.34 -20.27
CA LYS A 24 -7.53 9.24 -20.07
C LYS A 24 -6.92 8.96 -18.70
N SER A 25 -5.65 8.57 -18.69
CA SER A 25 -4.82 8.52 -17.50
C SER A 25 -4.82 9.92 -16.87
N LYS A 26 -5.55 10.06 -15.75
CA LYS A 26 -5.38 11.22 -14.86
C LYS A 26 -3.95 11.14 -14.33
N GLN A 27 -3.07 11.99 -14.85
CA GLN A 27 -1.79 12.27 -14.22
C GLN A 27 -2.06 12.71 -12.78
N SER A 28 -1.55 11.92 -11.83
CA SER A 28 -1.49 12.32 -10.43
C SER A 28 -0.71 13.64 -10.34
N PRO A 29 -1.21 14.65 -9.62
CA PRO A 29 -0.42 15.84 -9.31
C PRO A 29 0.92 15.42 -8.69
N LYS A 30 2.02 15.99 -9.17
CA LYS A 30 3.37 15.75 -8.63
C LYS A 30 3.34 15.95 -7.11
N GLU A 31 3.81 14.96 -6.36
CA GLU A 31 3.75 15.02 -4.91
C GLU A 31 4.61 16.21 -4.41
N PRO A 32 4.06 17.06 -3.53
CA PRO A 32 4.79 18.20 -3.00
C PRO A 32 6.03 17.75 -2.20
N PRO A 33 7.09 18.57 -2.16
CA PRO A 33 8.31 18.23 -1.45
C PRO A 33 8.06 18.01 0.04
N ALA A 34 8.81 17.07 0.65
CA ALA A 34 8.67 16.70 2.07
C ALA A 34 8.82 17.88 3.04
N ALA A 35 9.60 18.90 2.67
CA ALA A 35 9.78 20.13 3.43
C ALA A 35 8.49 20.92 3.67
N GLU A 36 7.47 20.71 2.83
CA GLU A 36 6.17 21.35 3.00
C GLU A 36 5.14 20.44 3.71
N LEU A 37 5.55 19.23 4.12
CA LEU A 37 4.73 18.32 4.94
C LEU A 37 5.08 18.46 6.43
N THR A 38 6.27 18.96 6.77
CA THR A 38 6.70 19.20 8.15
C THR A 38 5.85 20.25 8.87
N SER A 39 5.19 21.15 8.14
CA SER A 39 4.29 22.17 8.70
C SER A 39 2.93 21.62 9.16
N ILE A 40 2.54 20.42 8.72
CA ILE A 40 1.30 19.76 9.12
C ILE A 40 1.60 18.91 10.34
N HIS A 41 0.89 19.15 11.43
CA HIS A 41 1.03 18.38 12.66
C HIS A 41 -0.09 17.33 12.80
N LEU A 42 0.27 16.11 13.20
CA LEU A 42 -0.69 15.06 13.58
C LEU A 42 -0.71 14.87 15.10
N ASP A 43 -1.87 14.51 15.65
CA ASP A 43 -1.99 14.19 17.07
C ASP A 43 -1.11 12.98 17.43
N GLY A 44 -0.24 13.17 18.42
CA GLY A 44 0.73 12.16 18.87
C GLY A 44 2.01 12.08 18.02
N GLU A 45 2.25 13.03 17.10
CA GLU A 45 3.45 13.01 16.26
C GLU A 45 4.74 13.25 17.04
N ILE A 46 4.71 14.12 18.06
CA ILE A 46 5.88 14.46 18.89
C ILE A 46 6.44 13.21 19.56
N ASP A 47 5.57 12.39 20.14
CA ASP A 47 5.94 11.16 20.86
C ASP A 47 6.00 9.93 19.94
N GLU A 48 5.96 10.14 18.62
CA GLU A 48 5.86 9.09 17.61
C GLU A 48 4.72 8.07 17.87
N ASN A 49 3.58 8.51 18.42
CA ASN A 49 2.45 7.67 18.83
C ASN A 49 1.17 7.90 18.00
N VAL A 50 1.30 8.41 16.78
CA VAL A 50 0.17 8.58 15.86
C VAL A 50 -0.51 7.24 15.58
N LYS A 51 -1.83 7.17 15.79
CA LYS A 51 -2.63 5.98 15.49
C LYS A 51 -2.58 5.65 13.99
N ILE A 52 -2.27 4.39 13.69
CA ILE A 52 -2.17 3.87 12.32
C ILE A 52 -3.48 3.20 11.93
N TYR A 53 -3.97 3.40 10.71
CA TYR A 53 -5.16 2.66 10.21
C TYR A 53 -4.97 2.15 8.78
N ASP A 54 -3.71 1.99 8.38
CA ASP A 54 -3.35 1.26 7.17
C ASP A 54 -2.71 -0.07 7.57
N THR A 55 -2.92 -1.12 6.78
CA THR A 55 -2.14 -2.35 6.92
C THR A 55 -0.74 -2.18 6.33
N CYS A 56 0.18 -3.08 6.67
CA CYS A 56 1.51 -3.10 6.05
C CYS A 56 1.44 -3.27 4.52
N ASP A 57 0.45 -4.00 4.00
CA ASP A 57 0.23 -4.15 2.54
C ASP A 57 -0.20 -2.83 1.89
N ASP A 58 -1.03 -2.04 2.57
CA ASP A 58 -1.44 -0.72 2.08
C ASP A 58 -0.27 0.24 2.04
N VAL A 59 0.53 0.29 3.12
CA VAL A 59 1.72 1.13 3.19
C VAL A 59 2.73 0.71 2.13
N ARG A 60 3.00 -0.59 1.95
CA ARG A 60 3.86 -1.07 0.85
C ARG A 60 3.37 -0.61 -0.51
N ARG A 61 2.07 -0.70 -0.79
CA ARG A 61 1.50 -0.24 -2.06
C ARG A 61 1.70 1.26 -2.27
N LYS A 62 1.53 2.07 -1.21
CA LYS A 62 1.79 3.52 -1.26
C LYS A 62 3.27 3.82 -1.53
N ILE A 63 4.19 3.14 -0.82
CA ILE A 63 5.64 3.29 -1.04
C ILE A 63 6.02 2.87 -2.46
N THR A 64 5.50 1.74 -2.95
CA THR A 64 5.76 1.30 -4.33
C THR A 64 5.23 2.29 -5.36
N GLY A 65 4.12 2.99 -5.08
CA GLY A 65 3.64 4.09 -5.91
C GLY A 65 4.62 5.27 -5.92
N HIS A 66 5.03 5.73 -4.73
CA HIS A 66 5.91 6.87 -4.55
C HIS A 66 7.31 6.66 -5.16
N VAL A 67 7.91 5.49 -4.94
CA VAL A 67 9.28 5.15 -5.40
C VAL A 67 9.34 4.87 -6.92
N LYS A 68 8.23 5.00 -7.67
CA LYS A 68 8.31 5.03 -9.14
C LYS A 68 8.94 6.32 -9.66
N ASP A 69 8.67 7.42 -8.97
CA ASP A 69 9.12 8.76 -9.36
C ASP A 69 10.35 9.21 -8.54
N SER A 70 10.76 8.43 -7.54
CA SER A 70 11.89 8.70 -6.64
C SER A 70 12.72 7.43 -6.37
N THR A 71 13.78 7.52 -5.55
CA THR A 71 14.57 6.34 -5.14
C THR A 71 14.25 5.94 -3.70
N GLN A 72 14.45 4.67 -3.33
CA GLN A 72 14.29 4.22 -1.93
C GLN A 72 15.17 5.02 -0.96
N ALA A 73 16.36 5.43 -1.40
CA ALA A 73 17.29 6.23 -0.60
C ALA A 73 16.79 7.67 -0.42
N ALA A 74 16.22 8.29 -1.47
CA ALA A 74 15.61 9.61 -1.36
C ALA A 74 14.42 9.57 -0.39
N PHE A 75 13.50 8.61 -0.58
CA PHE A 75 12.35 8.46 0.29
C PHE A 75 12.74 8.18 1.76
N ALA A 76 13.76 7.36 2.01
CA ALA A 76 14.27 7.13 3.36
C ALA A 76 14.79 8.40 4.06
N ARG A 77 15.40 9.32 3.30
CA ARG A 77 15.86 10.62 3.81
C ARG A 77 14.69 11.53 4.14
N GLU A 78 13.68 11.59 3.28
CA GLU A 78 12.44 12.34 3.54
C GLU A 78 11.75 11.84 4.81
N LEU A 79 11.59 10.52 4.95
CA LEU A 79 11.03 9.92 6.16
C LEU A 79 11.83 10.30 7.41
N SER A 80 13.16 10.23 7.35
CA SER A 80 14.02 10.58 8.48
C SER A 80 13.95 12.05 8.89
N GLN A 81 13.62 12.96 7.97
CA GLN A 81 13.49 14.39 8.28
C GLN A 81 12.19 14.71 9.02
N MET A 82 11.15 13.89 8.85
CA MET A 82 9.87 14.10 9.55
C MET A 82 9.76 13.39 10.88
N MET A 83 10.60 12.38 11.13
CA MET A 83 10.58 11.65 12.39
C MET A 83 11.43 12.41 13.43
N PRO A 84 10.89 12.74 14.62
CA PRO A 84 11.63 13.47 15.64
C PRO A 84 12.80 12.66 16.23
N HIS A 85 12.67 11.34 16.31
CA HIS A 85 13.64 10.47 16.99
C HIS A 85 14.14 9.34 16.08
N THR A 86 13.27 8.78 15.25
CA THR A 86 13.57 7.59 14.46
C THR A 86 14.31 7.90 13.15
N ARG A 87 15.54 7.40 13.00
CA ARG A 87 16.29 7.48 11.73
C ARG A 87 16.01 6.30 10.81
N ILE A 88 15.73 6.60 9.54
CA ILE A 88 15.37 5.62 8.52
C ILE A 88 16.40 5.61 7.40
N ASN A 89 16.81 4.41 7.01
CA ASN A 89 17.74 4.21 5.90
C ASN A 89 17.09 3.40 4.76
N ALA A 90 17.75 3.36 3.61
CA ALA A 90 17.27 2.63 2.44
C ALA A 90 17.10 1.12 2.72
N THR A 91 17.93 0.55 3.60
CA THR A 91 17.83 -0.86 4.01
C THR A 91 16.53 -1.16 4.73
N HIS A 92 16.05 -0.27 5.60
CA HIS A 92 14.76 -0.42 6.28
C HIS A 92 13.62 -0.46 5.27
N VAL A 93 13.64 0.42 4.26
CA VAL A 93 12.62 0.49 3.20
C VAL A 93 12.66 -0.77 2.34
N GLY A 94 13.85 -1.18 1.91
CA GLY A 94 14.03 -2.41 1.12
C GLY A 94 13.61 -3.67 1.85
N ARG A 95 13.90 -3.78 3.16
CA ARG A 95 13.42 -4.90 4.00
C ARG A 95 11.91 -4.89 4.13
N PHE A 96 11.31 -3.73 4.43
CA PHE A 96 9.85 -3.60 4.57
C PHE A 96 9.11 -4.00 3.29
N GLN A 97 9.60 -3.57 2.13
CA GLN A 97 9.00 -3.88 0.82
C GLN A 97 9.08 -5.37 0.42
N LYS A 98 10.05 -6.11 0.95
CA LYS A 98 10.20 -7.56 0.70
C LYS A 98 9.24 -8.43 1.54
N MET A 99 8.71 -7.89 2.63
CA MET A 99 7.77 -8.62 3.50
C MET A 99 6.38 -8.72 2.85
N LYS A 100 5.59 -9.73 3.26
CA LYS A 100 4.27 -10.00 2.69
C LYS A 100 3.23 -10.26 3.78
N GLY A 101 2.06 -9.65 3.63
CA GLY A 101 0.92 -9.84 4.51
C GLY A 101 0.60 -8.61 5.37
N PRO A 102 -0.65 -8.50 5.85
CA PRO A 102 -1.22 -7.25 6.36
C PRO A 102 -0.53 -6.74 7.63
N ARG A 103 0.06 -7.62 8.44
CA ARG A 103 0.86 -7.27 9.64
C ARG A 103 2.36 -7.48 9.48
N ALA A 104 2.80 -7.97 8.33
CA ALA A 104 4.19 -8.30 8.11
C ALA A 104 5.00 -7.01 7.96
N GLY A 105 5.81 -6.70 8.97
CA GLY A 105 6.63 -5.49 9.02
C GLY A 105 6.09 -4.38 9.92
N GLY A 106 5.09 -4.66 10.78
CA GLY A 106 4.58 -3.68 11.74
C GLY A 106 5.67 -3.06 12.62
N HIS A 107 6.64 -3.87 13.04
CA HIS A 107 7.78 -3.46 13.87
C HIS A 107 8.85 -2.64 13.12
N ASN A 108 8.78 -2.59 11.79
CA ASN A 108 9.77 -1.86 11.01
C ASN A 108 9.48 -0.35 11.13
N PRO A 109 10.47 0.49 11.45
CA PRO A 109 10.26 1.94 11.60
C PRO A 109 9.67 2.61 10.35
N VAL A 110 9.90 2.05 9.16
CA VAL A 110 9.33 2.55 7.90
C VAL A 110 7.81 2.48 7.89
N PHE A 111 7.20 1.51 8.57
CA PHE A 111 5.75 1.35 8.59
C PHE A 111 5.07 2.59 9.19
N TYR A 112 5.51 2.99 10.38
CA TYR A 112 5.01 4.18 11.07
C TYR A 112 5.33 5.46 10.29
N ALA A 113 6.59 5.65 9.91
CA ALA A 113 7.02 6.90 9.29
C ALA A 113 6.37 7.13 7.91
N ALA A 114 6.27 6.08 7.09
CA ALA A 114 5.61 6.17 5.79
C ALA A 114 4.11 6.44 5.95
N TYR A 115 3.48 5.84 6.95
CA TYR A 115 2.08 6.14 7.25
C TYR A 115 1.87 7.62 7.60
N VAL A 116 2.68 8.19 8.50
CA VAL A 116 2.64 9.62 8.86
C VAL A 116 2.86 10.50 7.62
N TYR A 117 3.84 10.16 6.78
CA TYR A 117 4.08 10.87 5.51
C TYR A 117 2.84 10.92 4.62
N PHE A 118 2.25 9.76 4.33
CA PHE A 118 1.10 9.68 3.43
C PHE A 118 -0.16 10.31 4.05
N GLU A 119 -0.29 10.31 5.37
CA GLU A 119 -1.40 10.97 6.05
C GLU A 119 -1.28 12.51 5.96
N LYS A 120 -0.08 13.05 6.18
CA LYS A 120 0.20 14.48 5.97
C LYS A 120 0.00 14.87 4.51
N LEU A 121 0.46 14.03 3.57
CA LEU A 121 0.26 14.22 2.14
C LEU A 121 -1.24 14.25 1.78
N ARG A 122 -2.05 13.39 2.40
CA ARG A 122 -3.52 13.37 2.22
C ARG A 122 -4.16 14.67 2.70
N ILE A 123 -3.82 15.11 3.91
CA ILE A 123 -4.35 16.35 4.52
C ILE A 123 -4.02 17.54 3.62
N LYS A 124 -2.76 17.63 3.19
CA LYS A 124 -2.29 18.69 2.28
C LYS A 124 -3.04 18.73 0.96
N GLN A 125 -3.30 17.56 0.38
CA GLN A 125 -4.01 17.45 -0.89
C GLN A 125 -5.53 17.60 -0.72
N GLY A 126 -6.04 17.79 0.51
CA GLY A 126 -7.47 17.89 0.79
C GLY A 126 -8.25 16.62 0.42
N LYS A 127 -7.58 15.46 0.35
CA LYS A 127 -8.21 14.20 -0.06
C LYS A 127 -9.06 13.65 1.09
N LYS A 128 -10.28 13.23 0.75
CA LYS A 128 -11.15 12.49 1.68
C LYS A 128 -10.50 11.17 2.11
N LYS A 129 -10.91 10.66 3.28
CA LYS A 129 -10.54 9.32 3.71
C LYS A 129 -11.06 8.29 2.71
N SER A 130 -10.34 7.18 2.56
CA SER A 130 -10.79 6.07 1.70
C SER A 130 -11.80 5.19 2.44
N ALA A 131 -12.66 4.48 1.73
CA ALA A 131 -13.60 3.53 2.36
C ALA A 131 -12.86 2.46 3.21
N LYS A 132 -11.68 2.02 2.77
CA LYS A 132 -10.85 1.09 3.56
C LYS A 132 -10.39 1.73 4.87
N ARG A 133 -10.05 3.03 4.86
CA ARG A 133 -9.64 3.76 6.06
C ARG A 133 -10.77 3.82 7.08
N GLU A 134 -12.00 4.08 6.64
CA GLU A 134 -13.18 4.10 7.51
C GLU A 134 -13.42 2.73 8.17
N GLN A 135 -13.32 1.64 7.41
CA GLN A 135 -13.43 0.27 7.95
C GLN A 135 -12.30 -0.08 8.93
N MET A 136 -11.10 0.43 8.68
CA MET A 136 -9.96 0.24 9.59
C MET A 136 -10.14 1.02 10.90
N GLU A 137 -10.67 2.25 10.83
CA GLU A 137 -11.05 3.04 12.01
C GLU A 137 -12.11 2.27 12.82
N GLU A 138 -13.19 1.81 12.21
CA GLU A 138 -14.24 1.02 12.89
C GLU A 138 -13.68 -0.21 13.62
N HIS A 139 -12.68 -0.88 13.05
CA HIS A 139 -12.16 -2.12 13.61
C HIS A 139 -11.01 -1.99 14.60
N TRP A 140 -10.26 -0.88 14.54
CA TRP A 140 -9.01 -0.73 15.29
C TRP A 140 -8.99 0.51 16.19
N GLU A 141 -9.95 1.43 16.09
CA GLU A 141 -10.03 2.63 16.94
C GLU A 141 -10.03 2.26 18.43
N GLU A 142 -10.89 1.31 18.82
CA GLU A 142 -11.01 0.83 20.20
C GLU A 142 -9.71 0.21 20.74
N LYS A 143 -8.84 -0.26 19.84
CA LYS A 143 -7.55 -0.91 20.18
C LYS A 143 -6.37 0.04 20.11
N GLY A 144 -6.60 1.33 19.89
CA GLY A 144 -5.54 2.33 19.73
C GLY A 144 -4.87 2.33 18.35
N GLY A 145 -5.53 1.77 17.33
CA GLY A 145 -5.04 1.70 15.97
C GLY A 145 -4.47 0.33 15.57
N PHE A 146 -3.94 0.28 14.34
CA PHE A 146 -3.36 -0.90 13.77
C PHE A 146 -2.05 -1.26 14.47
N PRO A 147 -1.87 -2.52 14.91
CA PRO A 147 -0.72 -2.92 15.71
C PRO A 147 0.61 -2.69 15.01
N ARG A 148 1.52 -2.06 15.75
CA ARG A 148 2.92 -1.82 15.36
C ARG A 148 3.85 -2.98 15.70
N GLU A 149 3.32 -4.05 16.27
CA GLU A 149 4.09 -5.27 16.51
C GLU A 149 3.96 -6.22 15.31
N GLY A 150 5.07 -6.86 14.94
CA GLY A 150 5.06 -7.86 13.88
C GLY A 150 4.24 -9.09 14.26
N SER A 151 3.78 -9.83 13.26
CA SER A 151 3.02 -11.06 13.46
C SER A 151 3.81 -12.25 14.05
N HIS A 152 5.13 -12.12 14.19
CA HIS A 152 6.02 -13.22 14.59
C HIS A 152 5.87 -13.65 16.06
N ASN A 153 5.24 -12.82 16.90
CA ASN A 153 5.00 -13.12 18.32
C ASN A 153 3.62 -13.71 18.61
N ILE A 154 2.81 -13.99 17.58
CA ILE A 154 1.45 -14.49 17.75
C ILE A 154 1.46 -16.02 17.63
N TYR A 155 1.16 -16.69 18.74
CA TYR A 155 0.94 -18.14 18.81
C TYR A 155 -0.55 -18.40 18.99
N ILE A 156 -1.14 -19.21 18.10
CA ILE A 156 -2.55 -19.62 18.17
C ILE A 156 -2.60 -21.14 18.12
N LEU A 157 -3.20 -21.75 19.13
CA LEU A 157 -3.46 -23.20 19.17
C LEU A 157 -4.64 -23.52 18.24
N THR A 158 -4.40 -24.34 17.22
CA THR A 158 -5.42 -24.75 16.24
C THR A 158 -5.70 -26.25 16.32
N LYS A 159 -6.92 -26.68 15.98
CA LYS A 159 -7.25 -28.11 15.88
C LYS A 159 -6.48 -28.75 14.72
N PRO A 160 -6.22 -30.08 14.74
CA PRO A 160 -5.59 -30.78 13.62
C PRO A 160 -6.31 -30.51 12.29
N GLY A 161 -5.55 -30.11 11.27
CA GLY A 161 -6.07 -29.73 9.94
C GLY A 161 -6.54 -28.28 9.81
N GLN A 162 -6.52 -27.50 10.89
CA GLN A 162 -6.77 -26.05 10.85
C GLN A 162 -5.45 -25.29 10.95
N HIS A 163 -5.35 -24.20 10.19
CA HIS A 163 -4.30 -23.20 10.35
C HIS A 163 -4.96 -21.83 10.45
N TRP A 164 -4.20 -20.82 10.84
CA TRP A 164 -4.68 -19.45 10.93
C TRP A 164 -3.91 -18.56 9.96
N THR A 165 -4.57 -17.53 9.46
CA THR A 165 -4.01 -16.50 8.57
C THR A 165 -4.52 -15.13 9.00
N PHE A 166 -4.03 -14.04 8.41
CA PHE A 166 -4.64 -12.71 8.60
C PHE A 166 -5.56 -12.37 7.43
N ASP A 167 -6.69 -11.74 7.71
CA ASP A 167 -7.56 -11.17 6.69
C ASP A 167 -7.00 -9.84 6.13
N ALA A 168 -7.70 -9.24 5.16
CA ALA A 168 -7.29 -7.98 4.54
C ALA A 168 -7.23 -6.78 5.51
N MET A 169 -7.79 -6.90 6.71
CA MET A 169 -7.80 -5.91 7.79
C MET A 169 -6.77 -6.23 8.88
N GLY A 170 -5.97 -7.29 8.70
CA GLY A 170 -4.97 -7.74 9.66
C GLY A 170 -5.53 -8.43 10.90
N LYS A 171 -6.78 -8.91 10.87
CA LYS A 171 -7.36 -9.72 11.94
C LYS A 171 -7.05 -11.21 11.73
N PRO A 172 -6.75 -11.98 12.80
CA PRO A 172 -6.59 -13.41 12.69
C PRO A 172 -7.88 -14.08 12.21
N LYS A 173 -7.76 -14.98 11.24
CA LYS A 173 -8.83 -15.78 10.65
C LYS A 173 -8.40 -17.25 10.60
N MET A 174 -9.27 -18.13 11.06
CA MET A 174 -9.09 -19.58 10.95
C MET A 174 -9.39 -20.06 9.53
N VAL A 175 -8.55 -20.94 9.01
CA VAL A 175 -8.66 -21.55 7.68
C VAL A 175 -8.55 -23.07 7.82
N GLY A 176 -9.42 -23.78 7.11
CA GLY A 176 -9.52 -25.25 7.17
C GLY A 176 -10.70 -25.70 8.05
N GLN A 177 -11.47 -26.67 7.54
CA GLN A 177 -12.45 -27.38 8.36
C GLN A 177 -11.70 -28.42 9.19
N GLY A 178 -11.87 -28.38 10.52
CA GLY A 178 -11.34 -29.43 11.38
C GLY A 178 -11.96 -30.76 10.96
N ARG A 179 -11.12 -31.78 10.76
CA ARG A 179 -11.64 -33.15 10.57
C ARG A 179 -12.43 -33.52 11.84
N PRO A 180 -13.67 -34.01 11.74
CA PRO A 180 -14.33 -34.58 12.91
C PRO A 180 -13.45 -35.72 13.41
N GLY A 181 -13.07 -35.67 14.69
CA GLY A 181 -12.25 -36.70 15.31
C GLY A 181 -12.96 -38.04 15.17
N GLY A 182 -12.33 -38.98 14.46
CA GLY A 182 -12.76 -40.37 14.48
C GLY A 182 -12.54 -40.91 15.88
N GLY A 183 -13.64 -41.22 16.57
CA GLY A 183 -13.64 -42.00 17.81
C GLY A 183 -13.40 -43.47 17.54
#